data_AF-A0A357D4M0-F1
#
_entry.id   AF-A0A357D4M0-F1
#
_cell.length_a   1.000
_cell.length_b   1.000
_cell.length_c   1.000
_cell.angle_alpha   90.00
_cell.angle_beta   90.00
_cell.angle_gamma   90.00
#
_symmetry.space_group_name_H-M   'P 1'
#
loop_
_entity.id
_entity.type
_entity.pdbx_description
1 polymer ?
#
loop_
_entity_poly.entity_id
_entity_poly.type
_entity_poly.pdbx_seq_one_letter_code
_entity_poly.pdbx_strand_id
1 'polypeptide(L)'
;VIITIMIIFFIIQGITGVYINDRMMKSSLDMVKISSKRFNNVSMIKTYVELIEKEYIKVLTQRGNIQYLINEADIQGLPRIGTEMIPAVRALREVAPEECDQILTNITAIEALIRLPVSEENLAALKRELYSISISIDTATSKSINASYDAVTRSSDFSTASKLITVIISLIAIGTISFIYIFMLSRTITEPIQKLAAYAMEIAKGKFPVEELEIKSSADLNILALAFNKMAASIQKMIAELTEKSKLERKLHEEELKNLKISQQLNEARFLALQSQINPHFLFNTLNTIMRKSMFEKAPATTKLIQSL
;
A
#
# COMPACT_ATOMS: atom_id res chain seq x y z
N VAL A 1 5.92 14.89 -0.72
CA VAL A 1 4.56 15.32 -1.14
C VAL A 1 3.59 14.15 -1.22
N ILE A 2 3.78 13.17 -2.11
CA ILE A 2 2.85 12.02 -2.25
C ILE A 2 2.72 11.23 -0.94
N ILE A 3 3.83 10.82 -0.33
CA ILE A 3 3.84 10.12 0.97
C ILE A 3 3.13 10.95 2.06
N THR A 4 3.36 12.26 2.07
CA THR A 4 2.74 13.18 3.04
C THR A 4 1.21 13.25 2.87
N ILE A 5 0.73 13.37 1.63
CA ILE A 5 -0.70 13.36 1.30
C ILE A 5 -1.33 12.02 1.72
N MET A 6 -0.62 10.91 1.53
CA MET A 6 -1.10 9.58 1.91
C MET A 6 -1.20 9.40 3.43
N ILE A 7 -0.21 9.86 4.19
CA ILE A 7 -0.25 9.83 5.65
C ILE A 7 -1.44 10.64 6.15
N ILE A 8 -1.66 11.84 5.60
CA ILE A 8 -2.81 12.68 5.95
C ILE A 8 -4.13 11.96 5.63
N PHE A 9 -4.24 11.32 4.47
CA PHE A 9 -5.42 10.56 4.08
C PHE A 9 -5.74 9.43 5.09
N PHE A 10 -4.75 8.62 5.47
CA PHE A 10 -4.97 7.54 6.44
C PHE A 10 -5.35 8.06 7.83
N ILE A 11 -4.77 9.18 8.27
CA ILE A 11 -5.13 9.82 9.54
C ILE A 11 -6.59 10.28 9.49
N ILE A 12 -7.00 10.97 8.42
CA ILE A 12 -8.39 11.42 8.25
C ILE A 12 -9.34 10.22 8.23
N GLN A 13 -8.99 9.16 7.51
CA GLN A 13 -9.81 7.97 7.42
C GLN A 13 -9.96 7.27 8.79
N GLY A 14 -8.87 7.16 9.55
CA GLY A 14 -8.88 6.61 10.90
C GLY A 14 -9.75 7.42 11.86
N ILE A 15 -9.59 8.74 11.86
CA ILE A 15 -10.42 9.66 12.67
C ILE A 15 -11.90 9.51 12.30
N THR A 16 -12.20 9.46 11.00
CA THR A 16 -13.57 9.33 10.49
C THR A 16 -14.19 7.99 10.92
N GLY A 17 -13.43 6.90 10.85
CA GLY A 17 -13.88 5.58 11.31
C GLY A 17 -14.20 5.53 12.80
N VAL A 18 -13.33 6.12 13.63
CA VAL A 18 -13.56 6.23 15.09
C VAL A 18 -14.79 7.10 15.38
N TYR A 19 -14.92 8.24 14.69
CA TYR A 19 -16.06 9.15 14.86
C TYR A 19 -17.40 8.48 14.51
N ILE A 20 -17.45 7.75 13.39
CA ILE A 20 -18.66 7.00 13.00
C ILE A 20 -18.98 5.96 14.08
N ASN A 21 -18.01 5.19 14.54
CA ASN A 21 -18.25 4.15 15.55
C ASN A 21 -18.73 4.73 16.90
N ASP A 22 -18.16 5.84 17.38
CA ASP A 22 -18.62 6.52 18.60
C ASP A 22 -20.05 7.05 18.46
N ARG A 23 -20.35 7.70 17.33
CA ARG A 23 -21.70 8.23 17.07
C ARG A 23 -22.74 7.12 17.01
N MET A 24 -22.39 5.97 16.43
CA MET A 24 -23.27 4.81 16.37
C MET A 24 -23.51 4.19 17.75
N MET A 25 -22.47 4.09 18.58
CA MET A 25 -22.61 3.61 19.95
C MET A 25 -23.48 4.53 20.80
N LYS A 26 -23.38 5.85 20.61
CA LYS A 26 -24.30 6.80 21.27
C LYS A 26 -25.74 6.59 20.83
N SER A 27 -25.97 6.42 19.52
CA SER A 27 -27.31 6.16 18.99
C SER A 27 -27.93 4.87 19.55
N SER A 28 -27.15 3.79 19.65
CA SER A 28 -27.64 2.53 20.24
C SER A 28 -27.95 2.68 21.73
N LEU A 29 -27.11 3.42 22.46
CA LEU A 29 -27.30 3.69 23.88
C LEU A 29 -28.58 4.52 24.12
N ASP A 30 -28.86 5.51 23.27
CA ASP A 30 -30.08 6.30 23.35
C ASP A 30 -31.34 5.47 23.05
N MET A 31 -31.26 4.54 22.10
CA MET A 31 -32.34 3.58 21.83
C MET A 31 -32.62 2.67 23.04
N VAL A 32 -31.58 2.17 23.71
CA VAL A 32 -31.73 1.38 24.94
C VAL A 32 -32.36 2.20 26.07
N LYS A 33 -31.98 3.47 26.22
CA LYS A 33 -32.60 4.37 27.21
C LYS A 33 -34.08 4.61 26.92
N ILE A 34 -34.44 4.85 25.65
CA ILE A 34 -35.84 5.01 25.23
C ILE A 34 -36.62 3.73 25.54
N SER A 35 -36.06 2.56 25.21
CA SER A 35 -36.66 1.27 25.52
C SER A 35 -36.91 1.09 27.02
N SER A 36 -35.88 1.35 27.84
CA SER A 36 -35.98 1.27 29.30
C SER A 36 -37.06 2.20 29.85
N LYS A 37 -37.16 3.43 29.33
CA LYS A 37 -38.21 4.37 29.73
C LYS A 37 -39.61 3.84 29.40
N ARG A 38 -39.80 3.25 28.21
CA ARG A 38 -41.08 2.62 27.82
C ARG A 38 -41.43 1.44 28.72
N PHE A 39 -40.45 0.60 29.07
CA PHE A 39 -40.65 -0.52 30.00
C PHE A 39 -41.08 -0.05 31.40
N ASN A 40 -40.45 0.99 31.93
CA ASN A 40 -40.84 1.58 33.22
C ASN A 40 -42.29 2.10 33.19
N ASN A 41 -42.70 2.76 32.11
CA ASN A 41 -44.08 3.25 31.95
C ASN A 41 -45.09 2.10 31.92
N VAL A 42 -44.78 1.03 31.18
CA VAL A 42 -45.60 -0.20 31.14
C VAL A 42 -45.71 -0.81 32.53
N SER A 43 -44.58 -1.01 33.21
CA SER A 43 -44.54 -1.62 34.54
C SER A 43 -45.38 -0.82 35.53
N MET A 44 -45.28 0.51 35.49
CA MET A 44 -46.07 1.39 36.31
C MET A 44 -47.57 1.19 36.03
N ILE A 45 -48.01 1.26 34.78
CA ILE A 45 -49.43 1.06 34.40
C ILE A 45 -49.95 -0.29 34.93
N LYS A 46 -49.19 -1.38 34.78
CA LYS A 46 -49.56 -2.71 35.31
C LYS A 46 -49.71 -2.71 36.84
N THR A 47 -48.75 -2.12 37.56
CA THR A 47 -48.82 -2.00 39.02
C THR A 47 -50.07 -1.23 39.47
N TYR A 48 -50.41 -0.16 38.76
CA TYR A 48 -51.62 0.61 39.06
C TYR A 48 -52.91 -0.19 38.82
N VAL A 49 -52.99 -0.93 37.71
CA VAL A 49 -54.15 -1.79 37.40
C VAL A 49 -54.36 -2.83 38.50
N GLU A 50 -53.31 -3.53 38.92
CA GLU A 50 -53.38 -4.53 40.00
C GLU A 50 -53.79 -3.90 41.34
N LEU A 51 -53.28 -2.70 41.62
CA LEU A 51 -53.51 -2.01 42.88
C LEU A 51 -54.96 -1.49 42.99
N ILE A 52 -55.52 -0.94 41.91
CA ILE A 52 -56.92 -0.50 41.86
C ILE A 52 -57.86 -1.68 42.10
N GLU A 53 -57.63 -2.82 41.43
CA GLU A 53 -58.46 -4.02 41.63
C GLU A 53 -58.42 -4.48 43.10
N LYS A 54 -57.21 -4.54 43.67
CA LYS A 54 -56.99 -5.00 45.04
C LYS A 54 -57.70 -4.12 46.08
N GLU A 55 -57.63 -2.80 45.95
CA GLU A 55 -58.29 -1.90 46.92
C GLU A 55 -59.81 -1.92 46.78
N TYR A 56 -60.33 -1.95 45.56
CA TYR A 56 -61.79 -1.99 45.37
C TYR A 56 -62.41 -3.26 45.98
N ILE A 57 -61.72 -4.41 45.87
CA ILE A 57 -62.14 -5.68 46.51
C ILE A 57 -62.09 -5.60 48.05
N LYS A 58 -61.07 -4.97 48.63
CA LYS A 58 -60.98 -4.80 50.10
C LYS A 58 -62.15 -4.00 50.66
N VAL A 59 -62.60 -2.99 49.92
CA VAL A 59 -63.72 -2.14 50.33
C VAL A 59 -65.06 -2.88 50.25
N LEU A 60 -65.28 -3.69 49.22
CA LEU A 60 -66.47 -4.55 49.09
C LEU A 60 -66.61 -5.60 50.19
N THR A 61 -65.49 -6.16 50.65
CA THR A 61 -65.46 -7.25 51.64
C THR A 61 -65.58 -6.77 53.10
N GLN A 62 -66.02 -5.53 53.32
CA GLN A 62 -66.23 -4.90 54.64
C GLN A 62 -65.00 -4.94 55.57
N ARG A 63 -63.79 -4.85 55.00
CA ARG A 63 -62.53 -4.63 55.75
C ARG A 63 -61.94 -3.22 55.53
N GLY A 64 -62.74 -2.24 55.07
CA GLY A 64 -62.33 -0.84 54.90
C GLY A 64 -63.41 0.08 54.31
N ASN A 65 -63.21 1.40 54.37
CA ASN A 65 -64.06 2.45 53.77
C ASN A 65 -63.56 2.85 52.35
N ILE A 66 -64.46 3.30 51.45
CA ILE A 66 -64.16 3.91 50.12
C ILE A 66 -63.37 5.24 50.25
N GLN A 67 -62.94 5.62 51.45
CA GLN A 67 -62.31 6.90 51.72
C GLN A 67 -60.93 7.05 51.03
N TYR A 68 -60.33 5.93 50.59
CA TYR A 68 -59.04 5.87 49.91
C TYR A 68 -59.09 6.11 48.39
N LEU A 69 -60.28 6.08 47.78
CA LEU A 69 -60.44 6.16 46.32
C LEU A 69 -60.81 7.56 45.80
N ILE A 70 -61.32 8.44 46.67
CA ILE A 70 -61.82 9.77 46.29
C ILE A 70 -61.46 10.82 47.34
N ASN A 71 -60.18 11.18 47.47
CA ASN A 71 -59.83 12.39 48.23
C ASN A 71 -58.80 13.22 47.47
N GLU A 72 -59.22 14.41 47.02
CA GLU A 72 -58.39 15.37 46.26
C GLU A 72 -57.30 16.05 47.13
N ALA A 73 -57.30 15.81 48.45
CA ALA A 73 -56.36 16.43 49.39
C ALA A 73 -55.80 15.41 50.38
N ASP A 74 -54.81 14.65 49.88
CA ASP A 74 -53.71 14.05 50.65
C ASP A 74 -53.98 12.87 51.61
N ILE A 75 -52.90 12.12 51.85
CA ILE A 75 -52.64 11.09 52.88
C ILE A 75 -52.77 9.59 52.45
N GLN A 76 -51.61 9.02 52.08
CA GLN A 76 -51.16 7.61 52.24
C GLN A 76 -51.91 6.46 51.53
N GLY A 77 -51.92 6.47 50.19
CA GLY A 77 -51.87 5.23 49.40
C GLY A 77 -53.19 4.72 48.80
N LEU A 78 -53.63 5.35 47.71
CA LEU A 78 -53.69 4.78 46.35
C LEU A 78 -54.02 5.92 45.36
N PRO A 79 -53.47 5.95 44.13
CA PRO A 79 -53.09 7.22 43.53
C PRO A 79 -53.96 7.56 42.32
N ARG A 80 -54.43 8.81 42.24
CA ARG A 80 -54.08 9.74 41.14
C ARG A 80 -53.94 9.11 39.73
N ILE A 81 -54.89 8.27 39.34
CA ILE A 81 -54.93 7.49 38.08
C ILE A 81 -54.66 8.43 36.90
N GLY A 82 -55.39 9.54 36.85
CA GLY A 82 -55.19 10.59 35.86
C GLY A 82 -53.83 11.27 35.87
N THR A 83 -53.21 11.53 37.02
CA THR A 83 -51.95 12.31 37.05
C THR A 83 -50.69 11.46 36.88
N GLU A 84 -50.73 10.15 37.17
CA GLU A 84 -49.56 9.28 37.01
C GLU A 84 -49.68 8.32 35.82
N MET A 85 -50.83 7.67 35.61
CA MET A 85 -50.97 6.75 34.47
C MET A 85 -51.05 7.50 33.14
N ILE A 86 -51.78 8.62 33.04
CA ILE A 86 -51.95 9.34 31.77
C ILE A 86 -50.61 9.78 31.16
N PRO A 87 -49.65 10.38 31.89
CA PRO A 87 -48.34 10.70 31.32
C PRO A 87 -47.58 9.48 30.81
N ALA A 88 -47.61 8.36 31.55
CA ALA A 88 -46.95 7.13 31.13
C ALA A 88 -47.61 6.50 29.89
N VAL A 89 -48.93 6.49 29.82
CA VAL A 89 -49.68 6.02 28.64
C VAL A 89 -49.36 6.92 27.44
N ARG A 90 -49.40 8.25 27.60
CA ARG A 90 -49.05 9.19 26.52
C ARG A 90 -47.63 9.00 26.01
N ALA A 91 -46.69 8.65 26.89
CA ALA A 91 -45.31 8.38 26.49
C ALA A 91 -45.14 7.09 25.65
N LEU A 92 -46.13 6.19 25.62
CA LEU A 92 -46.14 5.00 24.77
C LEU A 92 -46.79 5.25 23.40
N ARG A 93 -47.46 6.39 23.21
CA ARG A 93 -48.26 6.70 22.02
C ARG A 93 -47.47 6.66 20.72
N GLU A 94 -46.18 6.98 20.77
CA GLU A 94 -45.29 6.90 19.60
C GLU A 94 -45.22 5.48 19.00
N VAL A 95 -45.36 4.45 19.83
CA VAL A 95 -45.19 3.04 19.41
C VAL A 95 -46.52 2.29 19.35
N ALA A 96 -47.47 2.65 20.19
CA ALA A 96 -48.74 1.95 20.34
C ALA A 96 -49.91 2.94 20.44
N PRO A 97 -50.20 3.72 19.39
CA PRO A 97 -51.17 4.80 19.45
C PRO A 97 -52.60 4.33 19.75
N GLU A 98 -53.02 3.23 19.11
CA GLU A 98 -54.35 2.63 19.28
C GLU A 98 -54.54 2.11 20.71
N GLU A 99 -53.55 1.40 21.25
CA GLU A 99 -53.60 0.91 22.62
C GLU A 99 -53.59 2.05 23.63
N CYS A 100 -52.85 3.13 23.37
CA CYS A 100 -52.85 4.31 24.23
C CYS A 100 -54.22 4.98 24.26
N ASP A 101 -54.84 5.19 23.11
CA ASP A 101 -56.16 5.82 23.02
C ASP A 101 -57.23 4.94 23.71
N GLN A 102 -57.13 3.60 23.58
CA GLN A 102 -57.97 2.66 24.33
C GLN A 102 -57.74 2.77 25.84
N ILE A 103 -56.49 2.72 26.31
CA ILE A 103 -56.16 2.81 27.75
C ILE A 103 -56.65 4.14 28.33
N LEU A 104 -56.51 5.26 27.62
CA LEU A 104 -57.00 6.57 28.06
C LEU A 104 -58.53 6.61 28.19
N THR A 105 -59.23 5.96 27.25
CA THR A 105 -60.70 5.82 27.30
C THR A 105 -61.12 5.02 28.52
N ASN A 106 -60.49 3.87 28.75
CA ASN A 106 -60.75 3.02 29.92
C ASN A 106 -60.41 3.72 31.24
N ILE A 107 -59.31 4.49 31.31
CA ILE A 107 -58.96 5.30 32.49
C ILE A 107 -60.11 6.26 32.82
N THR A 108 -60.67 6.94 31.81
CA THR A 108 -61.80 7.86 32.00
C THR A 108 -63.05 7.14 32.51
N ALA A 109 -63.32 5.94 31.99
CA ALA A 109 -64.41 5.09 32.45
C ALA A 109 -64.22 4.63 33.91
N ILE A 110 -63.00 4.22 34.27
CA ILE A 110 -62.62 3.84 35.64
C ILE A 110 -62.80 5.02 36.61
N GLU A 111 -62.34 6.21 36.25
CA GLU A 111 -62.51 7.42 37.07
C GLU A 111 -64.00 7.76 37.31
N ALA A 112 -64.88 7.49 36.35
CA ALA A 112 -66.32 7.63 36.51
C ALA A 112 -66.92 6.53 37.41
N LEU A 113 -66.52 5.27 37.22
CA LEU A 113 -67.00 4.12 38.00
C LEU A 113 -66.61 4.21 39.48
N ILE A 114 -65.41 4.67 39.79
CA ILE A 114 -64.91 4.80 41.17
C ILE A 114 -65.74 5.81 41.98
N ARG A 115 -66.40 6.78 41.33
CA ARG A 115 -67.28 7.76 41.99
C ARG A 115 -68.66 7.21 42.35
N LEU A 116 -69.03 6.05 41.82
CA LEU A 116 -70.31 5.41 42.10
C LEU A 116 -70.28 4.67 43.44
N PRO A 117 -71.44 4.42 44.07
CA PRO A 117 -71.51 3.60 45.28
C PRO A 117 -70.97 2.20 45.00
N VAL A 118 -70.23 1.66 45.96
CA VAL A 118 -69.64 0.33 45.84
C VAL A 118 -70.74 -0.74 45.82
N SER A 119 -70.78 -1.50 44.74
CA SER A 119 -71.71 -2.62 44.51
C SER A 119 -71.01 -3.73 43.72
N GLU A 120 -71.56 -4.95 43.75
CA GLU A 120 -71.07 -6.06 42.93
C GLU A 120 -71.16 -5.76 41.43
N GLU A 121 -72.20 -5.03 41.00
CA GLU A 121 -72.38 -4.61 39.61
C GLU A 121 -71.27 -3.64 39.18
N ASN A 122 -70.98 -2.63 40.00
CA ASN A 122 -69.91 -1.67 39.73
C ASN A 122 -68.52 -2.32 39.82
N LEU A 123 -68.33 -3.33 40.68
CA LEU A 123 -67.11 -4.15 40.68
C LEU A 123 -66.94 -4.87 39.34
N ALA A 124 -68.00 -5.51 38.84
CA ALA A 124 -67.95 -6.24 37.59
C ALA A 124 -67.62 -5.31 36.41
N ALA A 125 -68.20 -4.11 36.37
CA ALA A 125 -67.87 -3.09 35.39
C ALA A 125 -66.40 -2.64 35.50
N LEU A 126 -65.92 -2.34 36.71
CA LEU A 126 -64.53 -1.94 36.96
C LEU A 126 -63.54 -3.02 36.49
N LYS A 127 -63.81 -4.29 36.82
CA LYS A 127 -62.97 -5.41 36.39
C LYS A 127 -62.88 -5.55 34.88
N ARG A 128 -63.97 -5.28 34.14
CA ARG A 128 -63.95 -5.29 32.68
C ARG A 128 -63.02 -4.21 32.11
N GLU A 129 -63.12 -2.99 32.65
CA GLU A 129 -62.26 -1.88 32.21
C GLU A 129 -60.78 -2.15 32.52
N LEU A 130 -60.47 -2.62 33.74
CA LEU A 130 -59.12 -3.00 34.15
C LEU A 130 -58.56 -4.16 33.31
N TYR A 131 -59.37 -5.16 33.00
CA TYR A 131 -58.99 -6.28 32.14
C TYR A 131 -58.69 -5.81 30.71
N SER A 132 -59.50 -4.90 30.17
CA SER A 132 -59.25 -4.30 28.86
C SER A 132 -57.97 -3.45 28.86
N ILE A 133 -57.68 -2.69 29.93
CA ILE A 133 -56.37 -2.02 30.07
C ILE A 133 -55.24 -3.05 30.09
N SER A 134 -55.40 -4.18 30.80
CA SER A 134 -54.38 -5.24 30.85
C SER A 134 -54.05 -5.80 29.46
N ILE A 135 -55.05 -6.04 28.62
CA ILE A 135 -54.85 -6.51 27.25
C ILE A 135 -54.14 -5.45 26.40
N SER A 136 -54.61 -4.20 26.47
CA SER A 136 -54.02 -3.10 25.70
C SER A 136 -52.59 -2.80 26.15
N ILE A 137 -52.29 -2.88 27.44
CA ILE A 137 -50.93 -2.66 27.94
C ILE A 137 -50.01 -3.82 27.58
N ASP A 138 -50.46 -5.08 27.59
CA ASP A 138 -49.68 -6.22 27.12
C ASP A 138 -49.35 -6.11 25.62
N THR A 139 -50.31 -5.65 24.84
CA THR A 139 -50.11 -5.37 23.41
C THR A 139 -49.12 -4.23 23.20
N ALA A 140 -49.27 -3.11 23.92
CA ALA A 140 -48.35 -1.99 23.88
C ALA A 140 -46.93 -2.37 24.35
N THR A 141 -46.83 -3.27 25.33
CA THR A 141 -45.57 -3.84 25.81
C THR A 141 -44.87 -4.59 24.69
N SER A 142 -45.59 -5.48 24.01
CA SER A 142 -45.06 -6.28 22.90
C SER A 142 -44.60 -5.40 21.75
N LYS A 143 -45.40 -4.40 21.34
CA LYS A 143 -45.01 -3.41 20.32
C LYS A 143 -43.77 -2.62 20.74
N SER A 144 -43.68 -2.21 22.02
CA SER A 144 -42.52 -1.51 22.57
C SER A 144 -41.25 -2.36 22.58
N ILE A 145 -41.35 -3.64 22.94
CA ILE A 145 -40.22 -4.58 22.92
C ILE A 145 -39.74 -4.79 21.48
N ASN A 146 -40.65 -5.04 20.54
CA ASN A 146 -40.30 -5.22 19.13
C ASN A 146 -39.64 -3.97 18.54
N ALA A 147 -40.20 -2.79 18.79
CA ALA A 147 -39.61 -1.53 18.34
C ALA A 147 -38.20 -1.32 18.92
N SER A 148 -37.96 -1.76 20.16
CA SER A 148 -36.65 -1.70 20.80
C SER A 148 -35.66 -2.68 20.17
N TYR A 149 -36.11 -3.90 19.90
CA TYR A 149 -35.32 -4.94 19.24
C TYR A 149 -34.93 -4.54 17.81
N ASP A 150 -35.88 -4.01 17.03
CA ASP A 150 -35.64 -3.51 15.67
C ASP A 150 -34.64 -2.35 15.67
N ALA A 151 -34.77 -1.43 16.63
CA ALA A 151 -33.89 -0.29 16.78
C ALA A 151 -32.44 -0.72 17.07
N VAL A 152 -32.25 -1.65 18.02
CA VAL A 152 -30.93 -2.21 18.36
C VAL A 152 -30.34 -3.00 17.19
N THR A 153 -31.14 -3.84 16.54
CA THR A 153 -30.69 -4.67 15.40
C THR A 153 -30.28 -3.79 14.21
N ARG A 154 -31.08 -2.78 13.85
CA ARG A 154 -30.69 -1.81 12.80
C ARG A 154 -29.41 -1.08 13.16
N SER A 155 -29.24 -0.70 14.43
CA SER A 155 -28.02 -0.04 14.88
C SER A 155 -26.79 -0.97 14.79
N SER A 156 -26.94 -2.27 15.10
CA SER A 156 -25.84 -3.24 14.97
C SER A 156 -25.51 -3.55 13.52
N ASP A 157 -26.52 -3.68 12.65
CA ASP A 157 -26.33 -3.93 11.22
C ASP A 157 -25.65 -2.75 10.54
N PHE A 158 -26.10 -1.54 10.84
CA PHE A 158 -25.46 -0.32 10.35
C PHE A 158 -24.01 -0.22 10.85
N SER A 159 -23.75 -0.53 12.12
CA SER A 159 -22.39 -0.55 12.68
C SER A 159 -21.50 -1.54 11.91
N THR A 160 -21.99 -2.76 11.68
CA THR A 160 -21.26 -3.81 10.94
C THR A 160 -20.98 -3.38 9.50
N ALA A 161 -21.98 -2.84 8.80
CA ALA A 161 -21.81 -2.33 7.44
C ALA A 161 -20.78 -1.19 7.37
N SER A 162 -20.83 -0.24 8.31
CA SER A 162 -19.88 0.89 8.35
C SER A 162 -18.43 0.42 8.59
N LYS A 163 -18.23 -0.60 9.43
CA LYS A 163 -16.90 -1.22 9.65
C LYS A 163 -16.39 -1.89 8.38
N LEU A 164 -17.23 -2.66 7.69
CA LEU A 164 -16.87 -3.31 6.43
C LEU A 164 -16.49 -2.29 5.35
N ILE A 165 -17.30 -1.24 5.17
CA ILE A 165 -17.02 -0.16 4.22
C ILE A 165 -15.67 0.51 4.55
N THR A 166 -15.43 0.82 5.83
CA THR A 166 -14.16 1.43 6.26
C THR A 166 -12.97 0.53 5.93
N VAL A 167 -13.06 -0.78 6.20
CA VAL A 167 -11.99 -1.74 5.87
C VAL A 167 -11.75 -1.81 4.36
N ILE A 168 -12.81 -1.87 3.55
CA ILE A 168 -12.70 -1.91 2.08
C ILE A 168 -12.00 -0.65 1.55
N ILE A 169 -12.40 0.53 2.02
CA ILE A 169 -11.77 1.80 1.62
C ILE A 169 -10.29 1.82 2.03
N SER A 170 -9.94 1.33 3.22
CA SER A 170 -8.54 1.21 3.66
C SER A 170 -7.73 0.30 2.74
N LEU A 171 -8.28 -0.85 2.34
CA LEU A 171 -7.59 -1.79 1.44
C LEU A 171 -7.38 -1.20 0.05
N ILE A 172 -8.39 -0.51 -0.50
CA ILE A 172 -8.28 0.19 -1.79
C ILE A 172 -7.21 1.30 -1.70
N ALA A 173 -7.20 2.06 -0.60
CA ALA A 173 -6.20 3.09 -0.37
C ALA A 173 -4.79 2.49 -0.33
N ILE A 174 -4.55 1.44 0.45
CA ILE A 174 -3.25 0.74 0.51
C ILE A 174 -2.83 0.22 -0.88
N GLY A 175 -3.75 -0.38 -1.62
CA GLY A 175 -3.48 -0.91 -2.97
C GLY A 175 -3.07 0.19 -3.95
N THR A 176 -3.84 1.28 -4.00
CA THR A 176 -3.54 2.43 -4.88
C THR A 176 -2.21 3.10 -4.51
N ILE A 177 -1.93 3.21 -3.21
CA ILE A 177 -0.67 3.76 -2.69
C ILE A 177 0.52 2.91 -3.12
N SER A 178 0.41 1.60 -2.92
CA SER A 178 1.46 0.65 -3.32
C SER A 178 1.70 0.71 -4.82
N PHE A 179 0.64 0.80 -5.62
CA PHE A 179 0.73 0.92 -7.07
C PHE A 179 1.47 2.20 -7.50
N ILE A 180 1.11 3.36 -6.93
CA ILE A 180 1.80 4.63 -7.20
C ILE A 180 3.27 4.53 -6.82
N TYR A 181 3.59 3.94 -5.66
CA TYR A 181 4.96 3.78 -5.20
C TYR A 181 5.79 2.90 -6.14
N ILE A 182 5.26 1.74 -6.55
CA ILE A 182 5.92 0.85 -7.53
C ILE A 182 6.16 1.58 -8.85
N PHE A 183 5.17 2.32 -9.34
CA PHE A 183 5.29 3.08 -10.58
C PHE A 183 6.36 4.17 -10.49
N MET A 184 6.42 4.90 -9.37
CA MET A 184 7.48 5.87 -9.13
C MET A 184 8.86 5.21 -9.07
N LEU A 185 8.99 4.13 -8.30
CA LEU A 185 10.23 3.37 -8.17
C LEU A 185 10.75 2.89 -9.53
N SER A 186 9.86 2.38 -10.38
CA SER A 186 10.18 1.95 -11.74
C SER A 186 10.84 3.07 -12.54
N ARG A 187 10.27 4.29 -12.51
CA ARG A 187 10.79 5.43 -13.27
C ARG A 187 12.06 6.04 -12.68
N THR A 188 12.17 6.08 -11.35
CA THR A 188 13.31 6.74 -10.68
C THR A 188 14.49 5.80 -10.47
N ILE A 189 14.31 4.48 -10.46
CA ILE A 189 15.39 3.54 -10.18
C ILE A 189 15.53 2.51 -11.29
N THR A 190 14.47 1.77 -11.59
CA THR A 190 14.55 0.61 -12.50
C THR A 190 14.92 1.01 -13.93
N GLU A 191 14.23 1.98 -14.52
CA GLU A 191 14.49 2.46 -15.88
C GLU A 191 15.92 3.04 -16.05
N PRO A 192 16.40 3.96 -15.18
CA PRO A 192 17.80 4.41 -15.21
C PRO A 192 18.83 3.29 -15.12
N ILE A 193 18.62 2.29 -14.23
CA ILE A 193 19.54 1.15 -14.09
C ILE A 193 19.56 0.31 -15.37
N GLN A 194 18.40 0.09 -16.01
CA GLN A 194 18.34 -0.62 -17.28
C GLN A 194 19.08 0.14 -18.38
N LYS A 195 18.97 1.47 -18.43
CA LYS A 195 19.74 2.32 -19.37
C LYS A 195 21.25 2.22 -19.12
N LEU A 196 21.69 2.27 -17.86
CA LEU A 196 23.10 2.05 -17.48
C LEU A 196 23.60 0.69 -17.94
N ALA A 197 22.82 -0.37 -17.68
CA ALA A 197 23.17 -1.73 -18.07
C ALA A 197 23.28 -1.88 -19.60
N ALA A 198 22.33 -1.31 -20.34
CA ALA A 198 22.37 -1.32 -21.80
C ALA A 198 23.60 -0.58 -22.36
N TYR A 199 23.90 0.60 -21.81
CA TYR A 199 25.06 1.40 -22.19
C TYR A 199 26.38 0.65 -21.92
N ALA A 200 26.50 0.03 -20.74
CA ALA A 200 27.63 -0.80 -20.38
C ALA A 200 27.81 -1.99 -21.34
N MET A 201 26.72 -2.61 -21.77
CA MET A 201 26.74 -3.76 -22.67
C MET A 201 27.20 -3.37 -24.09
N GLU A 202 26.86 -2.17 -24.58
CA GLU A 202 27.36 -1.68 -25.86
C GLU A 202 28.87 -1.42 -25.81
N ILE A 203 29.36 -0.80 -24.73
CA ILE A 203 30.80 -0.60 -24.50
C ILE A 203 31.52 -1.95 -24.47
N ALA A 204 30.96 -2.96 -23.80
CA ALA A 204 31.54 -4.30 -23.73
C ALA A 204 31.63 -4.99 -25.10
N LYS A 205 30.76 -4.63 -26.06
CA LYS A 205 30.83 -5.10 -27.46
C LYS A 205 31.83 -4.32 -28.32
N GLY A 206 32.59 -3.39 -27.72
CA GLY A 206 33.50 -2.49 -28.43
C GLY A 206 32.80 -1.36 -29.18
N LYS A 207 31.51 -1.14 -28.94
CA LYS A 207 30.74 -0.03 -29.51
C LYS A 207 30.67 1.08 -28.48
N PHE A 208 31.26 2.22 -28.80
CA PHE A 208 31.26 3.38 -27.90
C PHE A 208 30.26 4.40 -28.44
N PRO A 209 29.12 4.62 -27.75
CA PRO A 209 28.12 5.57 -28.19
C PRO A 209 28.68 6.99 -28.25
N VAL A 210 28.23 7.77 -29.23
CA VAL A 210 28.66 9.16 -29.42
C VAL A 210 28.00 10.10 -28.41
N GLU A 211 26.77 9.77 -28.00
CA GLU A 211 26.05 10.54 -26.99
C GLU A 211 26.35 10.01 -25.58
N GLU A 212 26.67 10.94 -24.68
CA GLU A 212 26.86 10.66 -23.27
C GLU A 212 25.55 10.19 -22.63
N LEU A 213 25.66 9.24 -21.70
CA LEU A 213 24.50 8.76 -20.95
C LEU A 213 24.01 9.87 -20.00
N GLU A 214 22.85 10.45 -20.28
CA GLU A 214 22.19 11.42 -19.40
C GLU A 214 21.08 10.73 -18.57
N ILE A 215 21.22 10.77 -17.25
CA ILE A 215 20.21 10.23 -16.32
C ILE A 215 19.63 11.35 -15.47
N LYS A 216 18.42 11.76 -15.81
CA LYS A 216 17.60 12.69 -15.01
C LYS A 216 16.82 11.93 -13.94
N SER A 217 17.55 11.40 -12.95
CA SER A 217 16.95 10.71 -11.80
C SER A 217 17.56 11.18 -10.48
N SER A 218 17.74 10.30 -9.49
CA SER A 218 18.41 10.59 -8.23
C SER A 218 19.86 11.05 -8.45
N ALA A 219 20.36 11.86 -7.52
CA ALA A 219 21.73 12.36 -7.55
C ALA A 219 22.76 11.21 -7.67
N ASP A 220 22.55 10.12 -6.93
CA ASP A 220 23.46 8.96 -6.94
C ASP A 220 23.49 8.26 -8.31
N LEU A 221 22.35 8.10 -8.97
CA LEU A 221 22.29 7.50 -10.30
C LEU A 221 22.90 8.41 -11.36
N ASN A 222 22.79 9.73 -11.19
CA ASN A 222 23.46 10.69 -12.07
C ASN A 222 24.99 10.64 -11.89
N ILE A 223 25.48 10.55 -10.65
CA ILE A 223 26.92 10.34 -10.36
C ILE A 223 27.42 9.05 -11.03
N LEU A 224 26.63 7.98 -10.97
CA LEU A 224 26.98 6.71 -11.61
C LEU A 224 27.03 6.85 -13.14
N ALA A 225 26.08 7.57 -13.75
CA ALA A 225 26.10 7.86 -15.20
C ALA A 225 27.36 8.63 -15.61
N LEU A 226 27.73 9.67 -14.86
CA LEU A 226 28.95 10.45 -15.09
C LEU A 226 30.22 9.58 -14.99
N ALA A 227 30.27 8.68 -14.00
CA ALA A 227 31.38 7.74 -13.86
C ALA A 227 31.47 6.77 -15.06
N PHE A 228 30.33 6.27 -15.56
CA PHE A 228 30.26 5.42 -16.75
C PHE A 228 30.75 6.16 -18.01
N ASN A 229 30.34 7.41 -18.21
CA ASN A 229 30.80 8.24 -19.33
C ASN A 229 32.32 8.43 -19.29
N LYS A 230 32.87 8.75 -18.11
CA LYS A 230 34.32 8.91 -17.92
C LYS A 230 35.08 7.62 -18.21
N MET A 231 34.55 6.47 -17.78
CA MET A 231 35.14 5.16 -18.07
C MET A 231 35.13 4.85 -19.57
N ALA A 232 34.01 5.10 -20.26
CA ALA A 232 33.89 4.89 -21.70
C ALA A 232 34.91 5.72 -22.48
N ALA A 233 35.04 7.01 -22.15
CA ALA A 233 36.00 7.92 -22.76
C ALA A 233 37.45 7.49 -22.51
N SER A 234 37.77 7.02 -21.30
CA SER A 234 39.10 6.51 -20.96
C SER A 234 39.45 5.27 -21.78
N ILE A 235 38.51 4.33 -21.94
CA ILE A 235 38.72 3.12 -22.74
C ILE A 235 38.92 3.48 -24.22
N GLN A 236 38.10 4.37 -24.79
CA GLN A 236 38.30 4.86 -26.16
C GLN A 236 39.70 5.45 -26.35
N LYS A 237 40.14 6.29 -25.41
CA LYS A 237 41.46 6.91 -25.46
C LYS A 237 42.57 5.86 -25.45
N MET A 238 42.49 4.87 -24.55
CA MET A 238 43.47 3.77 -24.50
C MET A 238 43.50 2.97 -25.80
N ILE A 239 42.35 2.70 -26.44
CA ILE A 239 42.29 2.00 -27.73
C ILE A 239 42.96 2.83 -28.84
N ALA A 240 42.72 4.15 -28.87
CA ALA A 240 43.34 5.05 -29.83
C ALA A 240 44.87 5.09 -29.67
N GLU A 241 45.36 5.24 -28.44
CA GLU A 241 46.79 5.23 -28.11
C GLU A 241 47.45 3.90 -28.48
N LEU A 242 46.81 2.76 -28.19
CA LEU A 242 47.32 1.43 -28.56
C LEU A 242 47.40 1.25 -30.08
N THR A 243 46.40 1.76 -30.80
CA THR A 243 46.35 1.70 -32.27
C THR A 243 47.44 2.56 -32.90
N GLU A 244 47.67 3.77 -32.37
CA GLU A 244 48.75 4.65 -32.81
C GLU A 244 50.13 4.03 -32.55
N LYS A 245 50.33 3.49 -31.34
CA LYS A 245 51.57 2.79 -30.98
C LYS A 245 51.83 1.60 -31.90
N SER A 246 50.82 0.78 -32.19
CA SER A 246 50.95 -0.36 -33.12
C SER A 246 51.31 0.09 -34.55
N LYS A 247 50.75 1.21 -35.03
CA LYS A 247 51.13 1.78 -36.34
C LYS A 247 52.58 2.26 -36.34
N LEU A 248 53.04 2.89 -35.25
CA LEU A 248 54.41 3.35 -35.13
C LEU A 248 55.40 2.18 -35.08
N GLU A 249 55.09 1.15 -34.29
CA GLU A 249 55.89 -0.08 -34.21
C GLU A 249 56.00 -0.76 -35.59
N ARG A 250 54.91 -0.84 -36.35
CA ARG A 250 54.95 -1.36 -37.74
C ARG A 250 55.87 -0.55 -38.65
N LYS A 251 55.75 0.78 -38.64
CA LYS A 251 56.62 1.66 -39.44
C LYS A 251 58.09 1.51 -39.06
N LEU A 252 58.37 1.42 -37.76
CA LEU A 252 59.74 1.27 -37.25
C LEU A 252 60.32 -0.07 -37.69
N HIS A 253 59.53 -1.14 -37.64
CA HIS A 253 59.93 -2.45 -38.15
C HIS A 253 60.18 -2.46 -39.67
N GLU A 254 59.35 -1.78 -40.46
CA GLU A 254 59.56 -1.64 -41.91
C GLU A 254 60.87 -0.89 -42.24
N GLU A 255 61.18 0.20 -41.51
CA GLU A 255 62.43 0.93 -41.65
C GLU A 255 63.65 0.11 -41.20
N GLU A 256 63.53 -0.70 -40.14
CA GLU A 256 64.58 -1.65 -39.73
C GLU A 256 64.89 -2.66 -40.83
N LEU A 257 63.86 -3.27 -41.43
CA LEU A 257 64.04 -4.22 -42.54
C LEU A 257 64.70 -3.57 -43.76
N LYS A 258 64.33 -2.33 -44.07
CA LYS A 258 64.93 -1.55 -45.15
C LYS A 258 66.41 -1.25 -44.88
N ASN A 259 66.74 -0.84 -43.65
CA ASN A 259 68.12 -0.59 -43.24
C ASN A 259 68.98 -1.86 -43.29
N LEU A 260 68.45 -3.00 -42.84
CA LEU A 260 69.12 -4.30 -42.97
C LEU A 260 69.42 -4.65 -44.42
N LYS A 261 68.45 -4.43 -45.33
CA LYS A 261 68.64 -4.66 -46.77
C LYS A 261 69.71 -3.76 -47.37
N ILE A 262 69.70 -2.46 -47.02
CA ILE A 262 70.75 -1.50 -47.46
C ILE A 262 72.12 -1.95 -46.95
N SER A 263 72.23 -2.36 -45.69
CA SER A 263 73.48 -2.85 -45.11
C SER A 263 73.97 -4.12 -45.81
N GLN A 264 73.07 -5.04 -46.17
CA GLN A 264 73.42 -6.25 -46.91
C GLN A 264 73.98 -5.91 -48.31
N GLN A 265 73.29 -5.02 -49.04
CA GLN A 265 73.75 -4.55 -50.35
C GLN A 265 75.10 -3.82 -50.28
N LEU A 266 75.32 -3.01 -49.24
CA LEU A 266 76.59 -2.34 -49.02
C LEU A 266 77.73 -3.35 -48.78
N ASN A 267 77.48 -4.38 -47.98
CA ASN A 267 78.46 -5.44 -47.73
C ASN A 267 78.78 -6.23 -49.01
N GLU A 268 77.78 -6.55 -49.82
CA GLU A 268 77.97 -7.21 -51.12
C GLU A 268 78.79 -6.33 -52.08
N ALA A 269 78.46 -5.05 -52.20
CA ALA A 269 79.22 -4.11 -53.01
C ALA A 269 80.68 -3.97 -52.53
N ARG A 270 80.90 -3.93 -51.21
CA ARG A 270 82.26 -3.93 -50.62
C ARG A 270 83.02 -5.21 -50.94
N PHE A 271 82.38 -6.36 -50.85
CA PHE A 271 82.98 -7.65 -51.19
C PHE A 271 83.40 -7.71 -52.68
N LEU A 272 82.52 -7.30 -53.59
CA LEU A 272 82.81 -7.22 -55.02
C LEU A 272 83.95 -6.23 -55.33
N ALA A 273 83.95 -5.07 -54.67
CA ALA A 273 85.04 -4.10 -54.81
C ALA A 273 86.38 -4.69 -54.34
N LEU A 274 86.41 -5.38 -53.19
CA LEU A 274 87.60 -6.07 -52.71
C LEU A 274 88.07 -7.16 -53.69
N GLN A 275 87.13 -7.94 -54.23
CA GLN A 275 87.43 -8.94 -55.26
C GLN A 275 88.06 -8.30 -56.51
N SER A 276 87.55 -7.15 -56.96
CA SER A 276 88.09 -6.42 -58.12
C SER A 276 89.51 -5.85 -57.90
N GLN A 277 89.91 -5.62 -56.65
CA GLN A 277 91.27 -5.19 -56.30
C GLN A 277 92.30 -6.32 -56.47
N ILE A 278 91.87 -7.59 -56.57
CA ILE A 278 92.73 -8.69 -57.01
C ILE A 278 92.92 -8.57 -58.53
N ASN A 279 93.98 -7.88 -58.95
CA ASN A 279 94.28 -7.68 -60.36
C ASN A 279 94.63 -9.04 -61.02
N PRO A 280 93.83 -9.57 -61.97
CA PRO A 280 94.09 -10.85 -62.61
C PRO A 280 95.43 -10.86 -63.32
N HIS A 281 95.82 -9.75 -63.92
CA HIS A 281 97.12 -9.61 -64.58
C HIS A 281 98.28 -9.67 -63.58
N PHE A 282 98.13 -9.14 -62.36
CA PHE A 282 99.16 -9.31 -61.32
C PHE A 282 99.28 -10.78 -60.90
N LEU A 283 98.16 -11.48 -60.75
CA LEU A 283 98.14 -12.91 -60.41
C LEU A 283 98.78 -13.73 -61.54
N PHE A 284 98.39 -13.50 -62.80
CA PHE A 284 98.97 -14.12 -63.98
C PHE A 284 100.46 -13.79 -64.13
N ASN A 285 100.88 -12.55 -63.88
CA ASN A 285 102.29 -12.18 -63.93
C ASN A 285 103.09 -12.86 -62.83
N THR A 286 102.53 -12.97 -61.63
CA THR A 286 103.16 -13.66 -60.51
C THR A 286 103.27 -15.16 -60.82
N LEU A 287 102.19 -15.80 -61.27
CA LEU A 287 102.17 -17.21 -61.67
C LEU A 287 103.12 -17.48 -62.84
N ASN A 288 103.14 -16.63 -63.87
CA ASN A 288 104.09 -16.74 -64.99
C ASN A 288 105.54 -16.56 -64.54
N THR A 289 105.80 -15.67 -63.59
CA THR A 289 107.14 -15.46 -63.03
C THR A 289 107.57 -16.68 -62.21
N ILE A 290 106.69 -17.23 -61.37
CA ILE A 290 106.94 -18.46 -60.61
C ILE A 290 107.13 -19.64 -61.57
N MET A 291 106.31 -19.75 -62.62
CA MET A 291 106.44 -20.80 -63.64
C MET A 291 107.77 -20.71 -64.40
N ARG A 292 108.20 -19.51 -64.79
CA ARG A 292 109.52 -19.32 -65.42
C ARG A 292 110.63 -19.68 -64.44
N LYS A 293 110.53 -19.28 -63.17
CA LYS A 293 111.51 -19.62 -62.14
C LYS A 293 111.57 -21.14 -61.88
N SER A 294 110.43 -21.83 -61.81
CA SER A 294 110.37 -23.29 -61.63
C SER A 294 110.93 -24.05 -62.82
N MET A 295 110.76 -23.52 -64.05
CA MET A 295 111.42 -24.06 -65.24
C MET A 295 112.95 -23.91 -65.17
N PHE A 296 113.46 -22.77 -64.70
CA PHE A 296 114.89 -22.56 -64.48
C PHE A 296 115.46 -23.49 -63.38
N GLU A 297 114.72 -23.67 -62.28
CA GLU A 297 115.12 -24.53 -61.16
C GLU A 297 114.86 -26.03 -61.42
N LYS A 298 114.43 -26.42 -62.64
CA LYS A 298 114.09 -27.81 -63.03
C LYS A 298 113.11 -28.49 -62.06
N ALA A 299 112.08 -27.77 -61.62
CA ALA A 299 111.01 -28.27 -60.76
C ALA A 299 109.71 -28.54 -61.57
N PRO A 300 109.63 -29.66 -62.33
CA PRO A 300 108.52 -29.91 -63.26
C PRO A 300 107.16 -30.09 -62.59
N ALA A 301 107.12 -30.57 -61.34
CA ALA A 301 105.88 -30.71 -60.57
C ALA A 301 105.22 -29.34 -60.33
N THR A 302 106.01 -28.32 -59.97
CA THR A 302 105.54 -26.95 -59.74
C THR A 302 105.04 -26.30 -61.01
N THR A 303 105.73 -26.49 -62.13
CA THR A 303 105.29 -26.01 -63.46
C THR A 303 103.94 -26.61 -63.86
N LYS A 304 103.74 -27.91 -63.62
CA LYS A 304 102.50 -28.61 -63.95
C LYS A 304 101.34 -28.16 -63.08
N LEU A 305 101.59 -27.88 -61.79
CA LEU A 305 100.60 -27.36 -60.86
C LEU A 305 100.11 -25.96 -61.28
N ILE A 306 101.03 -25.07 -61.68
CA ILE A 306 100.69 -23.70 -62.12
C ILE A 306 99.91 -23.71 -63.45
N GLN A 307 100.17 -24.66 -64.35
CA GLN A 307 99.38 -24.83 -65.58
C GLN A 307 97.97 -25.41 -65.33
N SER A 308 97.72 -26.01 -64.17
CA SER A 308 96.43 -26.61 -63.81
C SER A 308 95.50 -25.71 -62.99
N LEU A 309 96.00 -24.54 -62.58
CA LEU A 309 95.25 -23.46 -61.92
C LEU A 309 94.57 -22.58 -62.98
#